data_AF-A0A147K146-F1
#
_entry.id   AF-A0A147K146-F1
#
_cell.length_a   1.000
_cell.length_b   1.000
_cell.length_c   1.000
_cell.angle_alpha   90.00
_cell.angle_beta   90.00
_cell.angle_gamma   90.00
#
_symmetry.space_group_name_H-M   'P 1'
#
loop_
_entity.id
_entity.type
_entity.pdbx_description
1 polymer ?
#
loop_
_entity_poly.entity_id
_entity_poly.type
_entity_poly.pdbx_seq_one_letter_code
_entity_poly.pdbx_strand_id
1 'polypeptide(L)'
;MPREHQELLQRIVELCDAVRKSGLDPFDVEVREFFDRLRELLPKLKTNEELYLDVQAVLGLADVIFQQGEWIKHKSSLLYLDPLLITLKLYALPARDLAEVLVRSWHPIIDLESLSLPAIREGLDYWRNLPALDERFKELGVTEVMTGEIARRELAKMGILSDEDLTALLDRTWRELKEAVGEKEFISYWKFIQGKSFEETVFRAWLVSFLVSYGYATLDINPLEEEINLKPLPKPQVLENVATFSVPIAISREEWLKRRRKHA
;
A
#
# COMPACT_ATOMS: atom_id res chain seq x y z
N MET A 1 26.11 15.09 -44.35
CA MET A 1 25.11 14.01 -44.39
C MET A 1 25.62 12.69 -43.76
N PRO A 2 26.71 12.01 -44.19
CA PRO A 2 27.14 10.76 -43.53
C PRO A 2 27.77 10.99 -42.14
N ARG A 3 28.52 12.08 -41.99
CA ARG A 3 29.25 12.42 -40.75
C ARG A 3 28.35 12.73 -39.56
N GLU A 4 27.19 13.35 -39.79
CA GLU A 4 26.25 13.72 -38.71
C GLU A 4 25.60 12.49 -38.06
N HIS A 5 25.29 11.46 -38.86
CA HIS A 5 24.75 10.20 -38.32
C HIS A 5 25.78 9.45 -37.49
N GLN A 6 27.03 9.41 -37.97
CA GLN A 6 28.14 8.78 -37.25
C GLN A 6 28.43 9.50 -35.92
N GLU A 7 28.47 10.83 -35.90
CA GLU A 7 28.66 11.61 -34.67
C GLU A 7 27.55 11.36 -33.64
N LEU A 8 26.30 11.24 -34.09
CA LEU A 8 25.17 10.99 -33.19
C LEU A 8 25.23 9.58 -32.58
N LEU A 9 25.52 8.55 -33.39
CA LEU A 9 25.70 7.18 -32.92
C LEU A 9 26.88 7.08 -31.94
N GLN A 10 27.98 7.74 -32.24
CA GLN A 10 29.18 7.74 -31.40
C GLN A 10 28.92 8.42 -30.05
N ARG A 11 28.15 9.51 -30.02
CA ARG A 11 27.70 10.13 -28.75
C ARG A 11 26.82 9.21 -27.92
N ILE A 12 25.93 8.44 -28.54
CA ILE A 12 25.10 7.46 -27.82
C ILE A 12 25.99 6.39 -27.18
N VAL A 13 26.96 5.86 -27.93
CA VAL A 13 27.90 4.86 -27.43
C VAL A 13 28.74 5.42 -26.28
N GLU A 14 29.27 6.65 -26.40
CA GLU A 14 30.04 7.32 -25.35
C GLU A 14 29.21 7.57 -24.08
N LEU A 15 27.95 7.97 -24.21
CA LEU A 15 27.03 8.12 -23.08
C LEU A 15 26.78 6.78 -22.37
N CYS A 16 26.54 5.70 -23.12
CA CYS A 16 26.36 4.36 -22.55
C CYS A 16 27.63 3.88 -21.82
N ASP A 17 28.80 4.13 -22.39
CA ASP A 17 30.10 3.82 -21.78
C ASP A 17 30.36 4.65 -20.51
N ALA A 18 29.90 5.91 -20.48
CA ALA A 18 30.02 6.78 -19.32
C ALA A 18 29.14 6.29 -18.14
N VAL A 19 27.92 5.82 -18.41
CA VAL A 19 27.08 5.16 -17.39
C VAL A 19 27.79 3.92 -16.83
N ARG A 20 28.43 3.14 -17.71
CA ARG A 20 29.14 1.91 -17.31
C ARG A 20 30.40 2.16 -16.46
N LYS A 21 31.20 3.18 -16.78
CA LYS A 21 32.53 3.42 -16.17
C LYS A 21 32.52 4.45 -15.05
N SER A 22 31.67 5.47 -15.15
CA SER A 22 31.73 6.66 -14.29
C SER A 22 30.70 6.65 -13.15
N GLY A 23 29.84 5.62 -13.07
CA GLY A 23 28.82 5.51 -12.03
C GLY A 23 27.73 6.59 -12.09
N LEU A 24 27.48 7.14 -13.28
CA LEU A 24 26.35 8.02 -13.54
C LEU A 24 25.03 7.26 -13.34
N ASP A 25 23.97 7.97 -12.95
CA ASP A 25 22.66 7.34 -12.73
C ASP A 25 22.13 6.78 -14.05
N PRO A 26 21.85 5.47 -14.16
CA PRO A 26 21.34 4.87 -15.38
C PRO A 26 19.95 5.43 -15.78
N PHE A 27 19.23 6.11 -14.88
CA PHE A 27 17.96 6.78 -15.19
C PHE A 27 18.10 8.14 -15.87
N ASP A 28 19.29 8.75 -15.87
CA ASP A 28 19.54 10.01 -16.60
C ASP A 28 19.54 9.81 -18.13
N VAL A 29 19.57 8.55 -18.59
CA VAL A 29 19.52 8.19 -20.01
C VAL A 29 18.09 7.86 -20.43
N GLU A 30 17.52 8.70 -21.29
CA GLU A 30 16.20 8.48 -21.89
C GLU A 30 16.25 7.42 -23.01
N VAL A 31 16.34 6.15 -22.61
CA VAL A 31 16.54 5.01 -23.52
C VAL A 31 15.49 4.94 -24.65
N ARG A 32 14.24 5.31 -24.37
CA ARG A 32 13.16 5.32 -25.37
C ARG A 32 13.43 6.29 -26.52
N GLU A 33 13.81 7.53 -26.20
CA GLU A 33 14.11 8.54 -27.23
C GLU A 33 15.28 8.11 -28.12
N PHE A 34 16.29 7.48 -27.54
CA PHE A 34 17.43 6.97 -28.31
C PHE A 34 17.02 5.82 -29.23
N PHE A 35 16.21 4.86 -28.77
CA PHE A 35 15.70 3.79 -29.64
C PHE A 35 14.81 4.32 -30.78
N ASP A 36 13.99 5.34 -30.53
CA ASP A 36 13.16 5.96 -31.55
C ASP A 36 14.03 6.65 -32.60
N ARG A 37 15.06 7.39 -32.18
CA ARG A 37 16.04 8.01 -33.10
C ARG A 37 16.83 6.97 -33.90
N LEU A 38 17.28 5.87 -33.28
CA LEU A 38 17.97 4.78 -33.99
C LEU A 38 17.04 4.15 -35.04
N ARG A 39 15.77 3.92 -34.71
CA ARG A 39 14.77 3.36 -35.63
C ARG A 39 14.49 4.29 -36.83
N GLU A 40 14.52 5.61 -36.64
CA GLU A 40 14.38 6.58 -37.74
C GLU A 40 15.63 6.71 -38.62
N LEU A 41 16.80 6.46 -38.05
CA LEU A 41 18.09 6.52 -38.74
C LEU A 41 18.39 5.24 -39.51
N LEU A 42 17.97 4.07 -39.01
CA LEU A 42 18.24 2.75 -39.58
C LEU A 42 17.96 2.65 -41.11
N PRO A 43 16.85 3.17 -41.68
CA PRO A 43 16.59 3.11 -43.11
C PRO A 43 17.54 3.97 -43.96
N LYS A 44 18.26 4.89 -43.34
CA LYS A 44 19.15 5.87 -43.98
C LYS A 44 20.62 5.46 -43.95
N LEU A 45 20.97 4.47 -43.13
CA LEU A 45 22.34 3.94 -43.01
C LEU A 45 22.67 3.09 -44.24
N LYS A 46 23.84 3.29 -44.84
CA LYS A 46 24.26 2.60 -46.08
C LYS A 46 25.64 1.98 -46.00
N THR A 47 26.46 2.40 -45.04
CA THR A 47 27.84 1.95 -44.90
C THR A 47 27.98 0.93 -43.77
N ASN A 48 28.86 -0.07 -43.94
CA ASN A 48 29.11 -1.10 -42.92
C ASN A 48 29.57 -0.51 -41.57
N GLU A 49 30.33 0.59 -41.60
CA GLU A 49 30.77 1.30 -40.40
C GLU A 49 29.60 1.92 -39.61
N GLU A 50 28.62 2.48 -40.33
CA GLU A 50 27.41 3.06 -39.73
C GLU A 50 26.54 1.96 -39.08
N LEU A 51 26.39 0.83 -39.76
CA LEU A 51 25.65 -0.33 -39.24
C LEU A 51 26.34 -0.94 -38.00
N TYR A 52 27.67 -0.97 -37.98
CA TYR A 52 28.43 -1.44 -36.82
C TYR A 52 28.23 -0.52 -35.61
N LEU A 53 28.26 0.80 -35.81
CA LEU A 53 28.00 1.80 -34.76
C LEU A 53 26.56 1.73 -34.24
N ASP A 54 25.58 1.47 -35.12
CA ASP A 54 24.18 1.26 -34.73
C ASP A 54 24.02 0.03 -33.82
N VAL A 55 24.64 -1.10 -34.19
CA VAL A 55 24.64 -2.31 -33.35
C VAL A 55 25.32 -2.06 -32.00
N GLN A 56 26.42 -1.32 -31.97
CA GLN A 56 27.08 -0.93 -30.71
C GLN A 56 26.19 -0.04 -29.85
N ALA A 57 25.48 0.93 -30.45
CA ALA A 57 24.56 1.79 -29.73
C ALA A 57 23.38 1.00 -29.13
N VAL A 58 22.80 0.07 -29.90
CA VAL A 58 21.74 -0.84 -29.41
C VAL A 58 22.22 -1.69 -28.24
N LEU A 59 23.43 -2.26 -28.33
CA LEU A 59 24.02 -3.05 -27.26
C LEU A 59 24.24 -2.21 -26.00
N GLY A 60 24.79 -1.00 -26.15
CA GLY A 60 24.99 -0.07 -25.03
C GLY A 60 23.69 0.32 -24.35
N LEU A 61 22.63 0.61 -25.11
CA LEU A 61 21.31 0.91 -24.56
C LEU A 61 20.68 -0.29 -23.85
N ALA A 62 20.85 -1.51 -24.37
CA ALA A 62 20.40 -2.73 -23.72
C ALA A 62 21.10 -2.96 -22.36
N ASP A 63 22.40 -2.66 -22.29
CA ASP A 63 23.16 -2.71 -21.03
C ASP A 63 22.65 -1.65 -20.04
N VAL A 64 22.30 -0.44 -20.49
CA VAL A 64 21.69 0.59 -19.62
C VAL A 64 20.35 0.11 -19.05
N ILE A 65 19.49 -0.52 -19.87
CA ILE A 65 18.22 -1.12 -19.38
C ILE A 65 18.50 -2.18 -18.31
N PHE A 66 19.51 -3.03 -18.52
CA PHE A 66 19.92 -4.02 -17.54
C PHE A 66 20.34 -3.36 -16.21
N GLN A 67 21.14 -2.29 -16.27
CA GLN A 67 21.55 -1.53 -15.08
C GLN A 67 20.37 -0.84 -14.38
N GLN A 68 19.42 -0.27 -15.11
CA GLN A 68 18.17 0.27 -14.54
C GLN A 68 17.39 -0.83 -13.80
N GLY A 69 17.31 -2.04 -14.39
CA GLY A 69 16.66 -3.20 -13.78
C GLY A 69 17.35 -3.67 -12.50
N GLU A 70 18.68 -3.79 -12.51
CA GLU A 70 19.46 -4.15 -11.33
C GLU A 70 19.39 -3.08 -10.23
N TRP A 71 19.37 -1.80 -10.60
CA TRP A 71 19.17 -0.71 -9.65
C TRP A 71 17.80 -0.80 -8.97
N ILE A 72 16.73 -1.04 -9.75
CA ILE A 72 15.36 -1.23 -9.21
C ILE A 72 15.32 -2.45 -8.29
N LYS A 73 15.92 -3.58 -8.69
CA LYS A 73 16.02 -4.77 -7.84
C LYS A 73 16.78 -4.47 -6.56
N HIS A 74 17.92 -3.80 -6.61
CA HIS A 74 18.68 -3.47 -5.42
C HIS A 74 17.91 -2.54 -4.47
N LYS A 75 17.16 -1.56 -5.01
CA LYS A 75 16.30 -0.67 -4.22
C LYS A 75 15.05 -1.38 -3.69
N SER A 76 14.47 -2.32 -4.43
CA SER A 76 13.34 -3.13 -3.97
C SER A 76 13.76 -4.20 -2.96
N SER A 77 14.97 -4.76 -3.08
CA SER A 77 15.61 -5.63 -2.09
C SER A 77 16.03 -4.89 -0.82
N LEU A 78 16.01 -3.56 -0.80
CA LEU A 78 16.09 -2.78 0.45
C LEU A 78 14.72 -2.62 1.12
N LEU A 79 13.63 -2.71 0.35
CA LEU A 79 12.25 -2.73 0.86
C LEU A 79 11.81 -4.14 1.29
N TYR A 80 12.37 -5.17 0.66
CA TYR A 80 12.27 -6.56 1.08
C TYR A 80 13.57 -6.95 1.75
N LEU A 81 13.61 -6.91 3.08
CA LEU A 81 14.67 -7.53 3.85
C LEU A 81 14.82 -9.00 3.39
N ASP A 82 15.89 -9.30 2.65
CA ASP A 82 16.18 -10.67 2.22
C ASP A 82 16.28 -11.56 3.48
N PRO A 83 15.44 -12.60 3.62
CA PRO A 83 15.46 -13.51 4.76
C PRO A 83 16.85 -14.08 5.04
N LEU A 84 17.68 -14.27 4.01
CA LEU A 84 19.05 -14.74 4.16
C LEU A 84 19.95 -13.69 4.84
N LEU A 85 19.84 -12.41 4.47
CA LEU A 85 20.61 -11.33 5.08
C LEU A 85 20.21 -11.09 6.54
N ILE A 86 18.92 -11.19 6.86
CA ILE A 86 18.45 -11.16 8.25
C ILE A 86 19.05 -12.33 9.02
N THR A 87 18.94 -13.54 8.47
CA THR A 87 19.43 -14.76 9.10
C THR A 87 20.93 -14.68 9.40
N LEU A 88 21.73 -14.22 8.44
CA LEU A 88 23.17 -14.01 8.62
C LEU A 88 23.48 -12.97 9.69
N LYS A 89 22.73 -11.87 9.75
CA LYS A 89 22.87 -10.87 10.82
C LYS A 89 22.47 -11.43 12.19
N LEU A 90 21.40 -12.21 12.28
CA LEU A 90 20.97 -12.84 13.52
C LEU A 90 22.04 -13.80 14.06
N TYR A 91 22.67 -14.60 13.20
CA TYR A 91 23.78 -15.48 13.60
C TYR A 91 25.06 -14.73 13.98
N ALA A 92 25.31 -13.56 13.40
CA ALA A 92 26.49 -12.75 13.70
C ALA A 92 26.37 -11.91 14.98
N LEU A 93 25.15 -11.68 15.49
CA LEU A 93 24.92 -10.85 16.67
C LEU A 93 25.18 -11.62 17.98
N PRO A 94 25.79 -10.99 18.99
CA PRO A 94 25.93 -11.60 20.31
C PRO A 94 24.57 -11.68 21.03
N ALA A 95 24.45 -12.64 21.96
CA ALA A 95 23.20 -12.91 22.68
C ALA A 95 22.58 -11.68 23.36
N ARG A 96 23.42 -10.74 23.83
CA ARG A 96 22.96 -9.49 24.45
C ARG A 96 22.21 -8.60 23.46
N ASP A 97 22.75 -8.41 22.26
CA ASP A 97 22.17 -7.52 21.26
C ASP A 97 20.90 -8.14 20.69
N LEU A 98 20.87 -9.46 20.53
CA LEU A 98 19.65 -10.21 20.19
C LEU A 98 18.55 -10.03 21.24
N ALA A 99 18.89 -10.12 22.53
CA ALA A 99 17.94 -9.89 23.61
C ALA A 99 17.42 -8.45 23.62
N GLU A 100 18.27 -7.46 23.34
CA GLU A 100 17.86 -6.06 23.26
C GLU A 100 16.91 -5.82 22.07
N VAL A 101 17.21 -6.40 20.90
CA VAL A 101 16.31 -6.35 19.74
C VAL A 101 14.98 -7.02 20.06
N LEU A 102 15.00 -8.21 20.69
CA LEU A 102 13.78 -8.92 21.08
C LEU A 102 12.92 -8.07 22.02
N VAL A 103 13.51 -7.48 23.07
CA VAL A 103 12.78 -6.64 24.03
C VAL A 103 12.19 -5.40 23.36
N ARG A 104 12.93 -4.76 22.44
CA ARG A 104 12.43 -3.61 21.67
C ARG A 104 11.32 -3.99 20.69
N SER A 105 11.33 -5.21 20.19
CA SER A 105 10.36 -5.72 19.23
C SER A 105 9.22 -6.52 19.88
N TRP A 106 9.26 -6.74 21.20
CA TRP A 106 8.22 -7.48 21.90
C TRP A 106 7.03 -6.57 22.20
N HIS A 107 5.99 -6.74 21.38
CA HIS A 107 4.71 -6.03 21.52
C HIS A 107 3.63 -7.05 21.95
N PRO A 108 3.62 -7.52 23.21
CA PRO A 108 2.53 -8.37 23.69
C PRO A 108 1.22 -7.59 23.60
N ILE A 109 0.13 -8.28 23.31
CA ILE A 109 -1.21 -7.68 23.39
C ILE A 109 -1.52 -7.48 24.87
N ILE A 110 -1.32 -6.25 25.37
CA ILE A 110 -1.48 -5.91 26.79
C ILE A 110 -2.97 -5.73 27.14
N ASP A 111 -3.78 -5.30 26.17
CA ASP A 111 -5.21 -5.07 26.36
C ASP A 111 -6.01 -5.45 25.10
N LEU A 112 -7.21 -5.96 25.33
CA LEU A 112 -8.21 -6.30 24.31
C LEU A 112 -9.52 -5.70 24.80
N GLU A 113 -9.91 -4.55 24.24
CA GLU A 113 -11.09 -3.78 24.66
C GLU A 113 -12.40 -4.60 24.58
N SER A 114 -12.44 -5.66 23.77
CA SER A 114 -13.58 -6.57 23.67
C SER A 114 -13.15 -7.99 23.31
N LEU A 115 -13.64 -8.97 24.06
CA LEU A 115 -13.51 -10.40 23.77
C LEU A 115 -14.85 -10.92 23.25
N SER A 116 -14.88 -11.40 22.01
CA SER A 116 -16.08 -11.99 21.41
C SER A 116 -16.13 -13.51 21.65
N LEU A 117 -17.33 -14.10 21.68
CA LEU A 117 -17.49 -15.56 21.78
C LEU A 117 -16.78 -16.33 20.65
N PRO A 118 -16.82 -15.87 19.38
CA PRO A 118 -16.00 -16.46 18.31
C PRO A 118 -14.51 -16.38 18.58
N ALA A 119 -13.98 -15.24 19.06
CA ALA A 119 -12.56 -15.08 19.35
C ALA A 119 -12.09 -16.03 20.47
N ILE A 120 -12.92 -16.24 21.50
CA ILE A 120 -12.63 -17.22 22.56
C ILE A 120 -12.60 -18.63 21.98
N ARG A 121 -13.54 -18.97 21.09
CA ARG A 121 -13.57 -20.29 20.43
C ARG A 121 -12.34 -20.49 19.54
N GLU A 122 -11.96 -19.48 18.79
CA GLU A 122 -10.76 -19.51 17.93
C GLU A 122 -9.48 -19.66 18.76
N GLY A 123 -9.38 -18.96 19.90
CA GLY A 123 -8.28 -19.16 20.85
C GLY A 123 -8.25 -20.58 21.40
N LEU A 124 -9.41 -21.14 21.78
CA LEU A 124 -9.50 -22.54 22.23
C LEU A 124 -9.10 -23.52 21.14
N ASP A 125 -9.55 -23.31 19.91
CA ASP A 125 -9.23 -24.17 18.76
C ASP A 125 -7.76 -24.05 18.38
N TYR A 126 -7.18 -22.85 18.47
CA TYR A 126 -5.74 -22.63 18.30
C TYR A 126 -4.93 -23.45 19.31
N TRP A 127 -5.26 -23.36 20.61
CA TRP A 127 -4.55 -24.11 21.65
C TRP A 127 -4.75 -25.63 21.54
N ARG A 128 -5.94 -26.08 21.11
CA ARG A 128 -6.23 -27.51 20.89
C ARG A 128 -5.49 -28.08 19.69
N ASN A 129 -5.35 -27.31 18.63
CA ASN A 129 -4.72 -27.72 17.38
C ASN A 129 -3.27 -27.26 17.28
N LEU A 130 -2.68 -26.76 18.37
CA LEU A 130 -1.35 -26.19 18.36
C LEU A 130 -0.32 -27.30 18.09
N PRO A 131 0.43 -27.25 16.96
CA PRO A 131 1.38 -28.31 16.62
C PRO A 131 2.49 -28.45 17.65
N ALA A 132 3.21 -29.56 17.62
CA ALA A 132 4.42 -29.72 18.43
C ALA A 132 5.51 -28.71 17.99
N LEU A 133 6.43 -28.34 18.90
CA LEU A 133 7.38 -27.24 18.71
C LEU A 133 8.22 -27.38 17.42
N ASP A 134 8.53 -28.60 17.02
CA ASP A 134 9.25 -28.98 15.81
C ASP A 134 8.48 -28.69 14.52
N GLU A 135 7.15 -28.69 14.54
CA GLU A 135 6.30 -28.39 13.40
C GLU A 135 5.91 -26.90 13.29
N ARG A 136 6.08 -26.12 14.37
CA ARG A 136 5.72 -24.70 14.43
C ARG A 136 6.62 -23.78 13.61
N PHE A 137 7.82 -24.25 13.24
CA PHE A 137 8.79 -23.48 12.45
C PHE A 137 8.63 -23.67 10.94
N LYS A 138 7.68 -24.49 10.48
CA LYS A 138 7.33 -24.53 9.05
C LYS A 138 6.76 -23.16 8.69
N GLU A 139 7.21 -22.60 7.56
CA GLU A 139 6.74 -21.32 7.03
C GLU A 139 5.23 -21.24 7.16
N LEU A 140 4.75 -20.45 8.12
CA LEU A 140 3.36 -20.07 8.18
C LEU A 140 3.14 -19.30 6.89
N GLY A 141 2.39 -19.87 5.96
CA GLY A 141 1.82 -19.13 4.84
C GLY A 141 0.85 -18.12 5.42
N VAL A 142 1.38 -17.02 5.96
CA VAL A 142 0.59 -15.90 6.45
C VAL A 142 0.00 -15.31 5.19
N THR A 143 -1.28 -15.63 4.96
CA THR A 143 -2.03 -14.91 3.95
C THR A 143 -2.22 -13.52 4.54
N GLU A 144 -1.63 -12.49 3.94
CA GLU A 144 -1.89 -11.11 4.31
C GLU A 144 -3.36 -10.82 4.02
N VAL A 145 -4.19 -10.95 5.04
CA VAL A 145 -5.60 -10.63 4.98
C VAL A 145 -5.73 -9.15 5.32
N MET A 146 -6.33 -8.36 4.44
CA MET A 146 -6.63 -6.96 4.71
C MET A 146 -7.42 -6.84 6.02
N THR A 147 -7.06 -5.87 6.87
CA THR A 147 -7.59 -5.69 8.24
C THR A 147 -9.14 -5.63 8.29
N GLY A 148 -9.81 -5.27 7.20
CA GLY A 148 -11.28 -5.30 7.08
C GLY A 148 -11.90 -6.69 6.88
N GLU A 149 -11.25 -7.61 6.16
CA GLU A 149 -11.83 -8.92 5.83
C GLU A 149 -12.04 -9.80 7.07
N ILE A 150 -11.19 -9.64 8.09
CA ILE A 150 -11.35 -10.31 9.38
C ILE A 150 -12.66 -9.86 10.05
N ALA A 151 -12.90 -8.55 10.09
CA ALA A 151 -14.12 -8.00 10.69
C ALA A 151 -15.40 -8.45 9.93
N ARG A 152 -15.36 -8.54 8.60
CA ARG A 152 -16.44 -9.12 7.77
C ARG A 152 -16.79 -10.55 8.17
N ARG A 153 -15.78 -11.42 8.23
CA ARG A 153 -15.97 -12.84 8.60
C ARG A 153 -16.48 -12.99 10.03
N GLU A 154 -15.98 -12.18 10.95
CA GLU A 154 -16.40 -12.19 12.35
C GLU A 154 -17.87 -11.78 12.52
N LEU A 155 -18.36 -10.76 11.80
CA LEU A 155 -19.77 -10.34 11.86
C LEU A 155 -20.72 -11.42 11.35
N ALA A 156 -20.34 -12.11 10.27
CA ALA A 156 -21.06 -13.26 9.75
C ALA A 156 -21.09 -14.42 10.75
N LYS A 157 -19.95 -14.74 11.39
CA LYS A 157 -19.86 -15.74 12.47
C LYS A 157 -20.72 -15.39 13.69
N MET A 158 -20.85 -14.10 14.01
CA MET A 158 -21.71 -13.63 15.10
C MET A 158 -23.20 -13.60 14.74
N GLY A 159 -23.56 -13.85 13.48
CA GLY A 159 -24.95 -13.80 12.99
C GLY A 159 -25.54 -12.39 12.98
N ILE A 160 -24.70 -11.35 12.99
CA ILE A 160 -25.13 -9.95 13.06
C ILE A 160 -25.56 -9.45 11.67
N LEU A 161 -24.80 -9.80 10.63
CA LEU A 161 -25.04 -9.42 9.23
C LEU A 161 -24.45 -10.51 8.31
N SER A 162 -25.15 -10.88 7.23
CA SER A 162 -24.54 -11.69 6.16
C SER A 162 -23.63 -10.82 5.28
N ASP A 163 -22.72 -11.46 4.53
CA ASP A 163 -21.75 -10.75 3.67
C ASP A 163 -22.46 -9.97 2.53
N GLU A 164 -23.54 -10.55 2.00
CA GLU A 164 -24.42 -9.94 1.00
C GLU A 164 -25.17 -8.74 1.60
N ASP A 165 -25.68 -8.87 2.83
CA ASP A 165 -26.37 -7.77 3.53
C ASP A 165 -25.43 -6.60 3.84
N LEU A 166 -24.19 -6.89 4.26
CA LEU A 166 -23.21 -5.85 4.55
C LEU A 166 -22.82 -5.09 3.28
N THR A 167 -22.58 -5.79 2.16
CA THR A 167 -22.25 -5.14 0.89
C THR A 167 -23.39 -4.24 0.42
N ALA A 168 -24.63 -4.73 0.49
CA ALA A 168 -25.80 -3.93 0.16
C ALA A 168 -25.98 -2.72 1.08
N LEU A 169 -25.65 -2.86 2.36
CA LEU A 169 -25.71 -1.79 3.34
C LEU A 169 -24.63 -0.72 3.07
N LEU A 170 -23.39 -1.14 2.79
CA LEU A 170 -22.30 -0.24 2.42
C LEU A 170 -22.61 0.53 1.13
N ASP A 171 -23.16 -0.15 0.11
CA ASP A 171 -23.54 0.50 -1.15
C ASP A 171 -24.67 1.53 -0.97
N ARG A 172 -25.61 1.28 -0.05
CA ARG A 172 -26.65 2.25 0.31
C ARG A 172 -26.04 3.45 1.03
N THR A 173 -25.22 3.21 2.06
CA THR A 173 -24.58 4.28 2.82
C THR A 173 -23.60 5.10 1.96
N TRP A 174 -22.93 4.49 1.00
CA TRP A 174 -22.07 5.19 0.04
C TRP A 174 -22.87 6.11 -0.89
N ARG A 175 -24.04 5.66 -1.36
CA ARG A 175 -24.96 6.52 -2.14
C ARG A 175 -25.48 7.68 -1.31
N GLU A 176 -25.92 7.42 -0.08
CA GLU A 176 -26.31 8.47 0.87
C GLU A 176 -25.18 9.48 1.11
N LEU A 177 -23.93 9.01 1.23
CA LEU A 177 -22.76 9.88 1.39
C LEU A 177 -22.56 10.77 0.16
N LYS A 178 -22.65 10.22 -1.05
CA LYS A 178 -22.56 10.99 -2.30
C LYS A 178 -23.66 12.05 -2.39
N GLU A 179 -24.90 11.69 -2.05
CA GLU A 179 -26.03 12.62 -2.05
C GLU A 179 -25.86 13.73 -1.00
N ALA A 180 -25.40 13.38 0.20
CA ALA A 180 -25.19 14.33 1.29
C ALA A 180 -24.04 15.33 1.01
N VAL A 181 -23.04 14.89 0.24
CA VAL A 181 -21.93 15.72 -0.23
C VAL A 181 -22.38 16.61 -1.39
N GLY A 182 -23.17 16.07 -2.32
CA GLY A 182 -23.74 16.81 -3.45
C GLY A 182 -22.66 17.39 -4.36
N GLU A 183 -22.69 18.70 -4.58
CA GLU A 183 -21.67 19.44 -5.35
C GLU A 183 -20.42 19.80 -4.53
N LYS A 184 -20.42 19.56 -3.21
CA LYS A 184 -19.26 19.85 -2.37
C LYS A 184 -18.22 18.74 -2.55
N GLU A 185 -16.97 19.03 -2.19
CA GLU A 185 -15.91 18.02 -2.27
C GLU A 185 -15.88 17.10 -1.04
N PHE A 186 -16.37 17.59 0.11
CA PHE A 186 -16.35 16.87 1.38
C PHE A 186 -17.55 17.23 2.28
N ILE A 187 -17.83 16.37 3.25
CA ILE A 187 -18.76 16.62 4.36
C ILE A 187 -18.04 16.36 5.69
N SER A 188 -18.40 17.12 6.74
CA SER A 188 -17.92 16.82 8.09
C SER A 188 -18.37 15.42 8.51
N TYR A 189 -17.45 14.62 9.02
CA TYR A 189 -17.70 13.27 9.54
C TYR A 189 -18.86 13.26 10.54
N TRP A 190 -18.80 14.15 11.53
CA TRP A 190 -19.82 14.26 12.59
C TRP A 190 -21.20 14.61 12.03
N LYS A 191 -21.26 15.47 11.01
CA LYS A 191 -22.52 15.81 10.35
C LYS A 191 -23.09 14.61 9.60
N PHE A 192 -22.24 13.80 8.97
CA PHE A 192 -22.68 12.62 8.24
C PHE A 192 -23.18 11.52 9.18
N ILE A 193 -22.46 11.20 10.26
CA ILE A 193 -22.82 10.08 11.14
C ILE A 193 -23.99 10.39 12.08
N GLN A 194 -24.35 11.66 12.27
CA GLN A 194 -25.37 12.04 13.24
C GLN A 194 -26.74 11.41 12.93
N GLY A 195 -27.18 10.51 13.81
CA GLY A 195 -28.48 9.83 13.75
C GLY A 195 -29.50 10.41 14.73
N LYS A 196 -30.72 9.88 14.72
CA LYS A 196 -31.81 10.26 15.64
C LYS A 196 -31.54 9.78 17.06
N SER A 197 -30.87 8.62 17.18
CA SER A 197 -30.43 8.04 18.45
C SER A 197 -28.90 7.91 18.52
N PHE A 198 -28.40 7.63 19.73
CA PHE A 198 -26.98 7.38 19.96
C PHE A 198 -26.53 6.09 19.26
N GLU A 199 -27.34 5.04 19.37
CA GLU A 199 -27.13 3.74 18.75
C GLU A 199 -27.05 3.87 17.22
N GLU A 200 -27.97 4.63 16.61
CA GLU A 200 -27.94 4.92 15.18
C GLU A 200 -26.66 5.66 14.78
N THR A 201 -26.21 6.61 15.61
CA THR A 201 -24.97 7.37 15.33
C THR A 201 -23.74 6.48 15.40
N VAL A 202 -23.64 5.61 16.40
CA VAL A 202 -22.55 4.63 16.55
C VAL A 202 -22.57 3.64 15.38
N PHE A 203 -23.75 3.18 14.98
CA PHE A 203 -23.90 2.28 13.84
C PHE A 203 -23.46 2.95 12.53
N ARG A 204 -23.81 4.21 12.30
CA ARG A 204 -23.36 4.96 11.12
C ARG A 204 -21.85 5.22 11.14
N ALA A 205 -21.28 5.52 12.29
CA ALA A 205 -19.83 5.64 12.45
C ALA A 205 -19.09 4.36 12.11
N TRP A 206 -19.63 3.22 12.56
CA TRP A 206 -19.14 1.89 12.24
C TRP A 206 -19.24 1.58 10.73
N LEU A 207 -20.31 1.99 10.04
CA LEU A 207 -20.39 1.86 8.58
C LEU A 207 -19.34 2.71 7.87
N VAL A 208 -19.10 3.94 8.34
CA VAL A 208 -18.07 4.82 7.76
C VAL A 208 -16.67 4.21 7.90
N SER A 209 -16.34 3.56 9.02
CA SER A 209 -15.03 2.91 9.16
C SER A 209 -14.81 1.83 8.10
N PHE A 210 -15.86 1.10 7.72
CA PHE A 210 -15.80 0.13 6.61
C PHE A 210 -15.76 0.80 5.24
N LEU A 211 -16.52 1.88 5.02
CA LEU A 211 -16.45 2.62 3.76
C LEU A 211 -15.04 3.15 3.49
N VAL A 212 -14.35 3.64 4.52
CA VAL A 212 -12.96 4.10 4.40
C VAL A 212 -12.01 2.92 4.21
N SER A 213 -12.13 1.87 5.03
CA SER A 213 -11.24 0.70 4.96
C SER A 213 -11.32 -0.05 3.63
N TYR A 214 -12.48 -0.06 2.98
CA TYR A 214 -12.68 -0.70 1.67
C TYR A 214 -12.55 0.25 0.47
N GLY A 215 -12.09 1.49 0.69
CA GLY A 215 -11.84 2.43 -0.40
C GLY A 215 -13.11 2.92 -1.12
N TYR A 216 -14.24 2.97 -0.43
CA TYR A 216 -15.44 3.69 -0.89
C TYR A 216 -15.36 5.19 -0.58
N ALA A 217 -14.62 5.55 0.47
CA ALA A 217 -14.42 6.93 0.92
C ALA A 217 -12.99 7.14 1.45
N THR A 218 -12.57 8.39 1.52
CA THR A 218 -11.31 8.84 2.13
C THR A 218 -11.64 9.77 3.30
N LEU A 219 -10.74 9.80 4.27
CA LEU A 219 -10.84 10.59 5.48
C LEU A 219 -9.67 11.57 5.52
N ASP A 220 -9.97 12.85 5.70
CA ASP A 220 -9.01 13.93 5.84
C ASP A 220 -9.13 14.50 7.26
N ILE A 221 -8.05 14.36 8.04
CA ILE A 221 -8.01 14.77 9.44
C ILE A 221 -7.07 15.95 9.56
N ASN A 222 -7.56 17.05 10.10
CA ASN A 222 -6.72 18.12 10.59
C ASN A 222 -6.50 17.95 12.11
N PRO A 223 -5.33 17.46 12.57
CA PRO A 223 -5.11 17.14 13.98
C PRO A 223 -5.13 18.36 14.90
N LEU A 224 -4.89 19.57 14.37
CA LEU A 224 -4.85 20.80 15.14
C LEU A 224 -6.24 21.37 15.42
N GLU A 225 -7.19 21.15 14.51
CA GLU A 225 -8.55 21.69 14.57
C GLU A 225 -9.58 20.63 15.02
N GLU A 226 -9.16 19.38 15.24
CA GLU A 226 -10.03 18.21 15.48
C GLU A 226 -11.12 18.02 14.40
N GLU A 227 -10.90 18.58 13.22
CA GLU A 227 -11.83 18.50 12.10
C GLU A 227 -11.56 17.24 11.30
N ILE A 228 -12.62 16.42 11.17
CA ILE A 228 -12.61 15.19 10.39
C ILE A 228 -13.56 15.39 9.21
N ASN A 229 -12.99 15.37 8.02
CA ASN A 229 -13.71 15.52 6.75
C ASN A 229 -13.78 14.17 6.03
N LEU A 230 -14.95 13.85 5.51
CA LEU A 230 -15.24 12.62 4.80
C LEU A 230 -15.48 12.93 3.32
N LYS A 231 -14.73 12.25 2.45
CA LYS A 231 -14.77 12.42 0.99
C LYS A 231 -15.17 11.11 0.31
N PRO A 232 -16.32 11.01 -0.38
CA PRO A 232 -16.68 9.81 -1.13
C PRO A 232 -15.81 9.67 -2.38
N LEU A 233 -15.33 8.46 -2.68
CA LEU A 233 -14.67 8.18 -3.93
C LEU A 233 -15.69 7.97 -5.05
N PRO A 234 -15.38 8.37 -6.30
CA PRO A 234 -16.31 8.24 -7.43
C PRO A 234 -16.65 6.78 -7.73
N LYS A 235 -15.66 5.88 -7.58
CA LYS A 235 -15.80 4.42 -7.63
C LYS A 235 -15.04 3.80 -6.46
N PRO A 236 -15.50 2.67 -5.90
CA PRO A 236 -14.73 1.94 -4.91
C PRO A 236 -13.40 1.53 -5.54
N GLN A 237 -12.30 1.85 -4.88
CA GLN A 237 -10.96 1.47 -5.33
C GLN A 237 -10.35 0.53 -4.29
N VAL A 238 -9.80 -0.59 -4.75
CA VAL A 238 -8.98 -1.44 -3.89
C VAL A 238 -7.75 -0.61 -3.52
N LEU A 239 -7.54 -0.39 -2.22
CA LEU A 239 -6.43 0.40 -1.69
C LEU A 239 -5.12 -0.38 -1.81
N GLU A 240 -4.65 -0.62 -3.04
CA GLU A 240 -3.32 -1.15 -3.30
C GLU A 240 -2.31 0.00 -3.16
N ASN A 241 -1.35 -0.14 -2.23
CA ASN A 241 -0.23 0.80 -2.01
C ASN A 241 -0.55 2.13 -1.29
N VAL A 242 -1.66 2.25 -0.56
CA VAL A 242 -1.90 3.42 0.32
C VAL A 242 -1.41 3.09 1.73
N ALA A 243 -0.61 3.96 2.34
CA ALA A 243 -0.24 3.85 3.75
C ALA A 243 -1.53 3.86 4.60
N THR A 244 -1.94 2.69 5.08
CA THR A 244 -3.13 2.52 5.91
C THR A 244 -2.79 2.89 7.34
N PHE A 245 -3.35 3.99 7.82
CA PHE A 245 -3.27 4.40 9.23
C PHE A 245 -4.61 4.12 9.91
N SER A 246 -4.56 3.53 11.10
CA SER A 246 -5.76 3.34 11.92
C SER A 246 -6.05 4.62 12.69
N VAL A 247 -7.28 5.12 12.57
CA VAL A 247 -7.72 6.35 13.23
C VAL A 247 -8.72 5.99 14.31
N PRO A 248 -8.37 6.10 15.61
CA PRO A 248 -9.34 5.94 16.68
C PRO A 248 -10.22 7.20 16.77
N ILE A 249 -11.53 7.02 16.61
CA ILE A 249 -12.53 8.09 16.79
C ILE A 249 -13.42 7.72 17.97
N ALA A 250 -13.26 8.41 19.11
CA ALA A 250 -14.07 8.17 20.29
C ALA A 250 -15.46 8.80 20.15
N ILE A 251 -16.51 7.98 20.32
CA ILE A 251 -17.91 8.43 20.26
C ILE A 251 -18.55 8.21 21.63
N SER A 252 -18.54 9.26 22.46
CA SER A 252 -19.20 9.23 23.77
C SER A 252 -20.62 9.80 23.69
N ARG A 253 -21.50 9.32 24.59
CA ARG A 253 -22.89 9.81 24.68
C ARG A 253 -22.95 11.29 25.06
N GLU A 254 -22.01 11.75 25.87
CA GLU A 254 -21.88 13.17 26.25
C GLU A 254 -21.53 14.04 25.06
N GLU A 255 -20.58 13.62 24.23
CA GLU A 255 -20.15 14.36 23.05
C GLU A 255 -21.27 14.42 22.00
N TRP A 256 -21.97 13.31 21.81
CA TRP A 256 -23.15 13.27 20.94
C TRP A 256 -24.24 14.26 21.38
N LEU A 257 -24.54 14.34 22.68
CA LEU A 257 -25.51 15.29 23.22
C LEU A 257 -25.06 16.75 23.05
N LYS A 258 -23.77 17.05 23.27
CA LYS A 258 -23.21 18.40 23.06
C LYS A 258 -23.35 18.85 21.61
N ARG A 259 -23.00 17.99 20.65
CA ARG A 259 -23.08 18.30 19.22
C ARG A 259 -24.52 18.40 18.72
N ARG A 260 -25.43 17.58 19.25
CA ARG A 260 -26.87 17.71 18.95
C ARG A 260 -27.45 19.05 19.44
N ARG A 261 -26.97 19.59 20.56
CA ARG A 261 -27.39 20.91 21.06
C ARG A 261 -26.80 22.09 20.27
N LYS A 262 -25.63 21.92 19.63
CA LYS A 262 -25.02 22.94 18.77
C LYS A 262 -25.63 23.02 17.37
N HIS A 263 -26.35 21.98 16.93
CA HIS A 263 -26.94 21.86 15.59
C HIS A 263 -28.48 21.77 15.57
N ALA A 264 -29.13 22.01 16.72
CA ALA A 264 -30.58 22.22 16.82
C ALA A 264 -30.89 23.72 16.78
#